data_AF-A0A529LUF1-F1
#
_entry.id   AF-A0A529LUF1-F1
#
_cell.length_a   1.000
_cell.length_b   1.000
_cell.length_c   1.000
_cell.angle_alpha   90.00
_cell.angle_beta   90.00
_cell.angle_gamma   90.00
#
_symmetry.space_group_name_H-M   'P 1'
#
loop_
_entity.id
_entity.type
_entity.pdbx_description
1 polymer ?
#
loop_
_entity_poly.entity_id
_entity_poly.type
_entity_poly.pdbx_seq_one_letter_code
_entity_poly.pdbx_strand_id
1 'polypeptide(L)'
;LKPGDAYLHNDPYLGNSHAADHTFLVPVFHEHEHLFTTVVKTHQADCGNSVPTTYFAAATDVYQEGSLIFPCIRIQEDFKDCEDIVRMCRSRIRIPGQWYGDY
;
A
#
# COMPACT_ATOMS: atom_id res chain seq x y z
N LEU A 1 17.42 -1.63 -0.98
CA LEU A 1 16.87 -2.08 -2.27
C LEU A 1 17.70 -3.27 -2.74
N LYS A 2 17.05 -4.39 -3.02
CA LYS A 2 17.60 -5.59 -3.63
C LYS A 2 16.66 -6.07 -4.74
N PRO A 3 17.15 -6.85 -5.72
CA PRO A 3 16.28 -7.54 -6.66
C PRO A 3 15.22 -8.37 -5.90
N GLY A 4 13.96 -8.25 -6.31
CA GLY A 4 12.84 -8.95 -5.68
C GLY A 4 12.22 -8.25 -4.47
N ASP A 5 12.73 -7.09 -4.03
CA ASP A 5 12.01 -6.24 -3.08
C ASP A 5 10.81 -5.55 -3.77
N ALA A 6 9.75 -5.29 -3.01
CA ALA A 6 8.67 -4.37 -3.40
C ALA A 6 8.19 -3.56 -2.18
N TYR A 7 7.77 -2.32 -2.42
CA TYR A 7 7.37 -1.38 -1.38
C TYR A 7 5.98 -0.81 -1.65
N LEU A 8 5.24 -0.51 -0.59
CA LEU A 8 3.91 0.08 -0.63
C LEU A 8 3.87 1.42 0.10
N HIS A 9 3.34 2.43 -0.58
CA HIS A 9 3.16 3.77 -0.06
C HIS A 9 1.73 4.30 -0.28
N ASN A 10 1.01 4.67 0.78
CA ASN A 10 -0.28 5.36 0.70
C ASN A 10 -0.44 6.55 1.66
N ASP A 11 0.65 6.96 2.33
CA ASP A 11 0.60 8.01 3.34
C ASP A 11 0.37 9.41 2.72
N PRO A 12 -0.78 10.05 2.97
CA PRO A 12 -1.08 11.37 2.39
C PRO A 12 -0.21 12.49 2.95
N TYR A 13 0.30 12.35 4.17
CA TYR A 13 1.19 13.36 4.76
C TYR A 13 2.62 13.29 4.22
N LEU A 14 2.96 12.20 3.55
CA LEU A 14 4.27 11.98 2.93
C LEU A 14 4.23 12.04 1.40
N GLY A 15 3.16 12.59 0.82
CA GLY A 15 3.10 12.95 -0.60
C GLY A 15 2.22 12.06 -1.47
N ASN A 16 1.41 11.16 -0.89
CA ASN A 16 0.33 10.51 -1.64
C ASN A 16 -0.96 11.35 -1.62
N SER A 17 -1.93 11.02 -2.47
CA SER A 17 -3.16 11.81 -2.64
C SER A 17 -4.16 11.57 -1.49
N HIS A 18 -4.40 10.31 -1.13
CA HIS A 18 -5.18 9.89 0.05
C HIS A 18 -4.96 8.39 0.32
N ALA A 19 -5.46 7.88 1.45
CA ALA A 19 -5.16 6.53 1.91
C ALA A 19 -5.62 5.39 0.98
N ALA A 20 -6.63 5.61 0.12
CA ALA A 20 -7.08 4.58 -0.82
C ALA A 20 -6.20 4.47 -2.08
N ASP A 21 -5.29 5.42 -2.29
CA ASP A 21 -4.37 5.39 -3.41
C ASP A 21 -3.08 4.66 -3.03
N HIS A 22 -3.01 3.39 -3.38
CA HIS A 22 -1.83 2.57 -3.17
C HIS A 22 -0.78 2.83 -4.25
N THR A 23 0.42 3.20 -3.84
CA THR A 23 1.58 3.36 -4.73
C THR A 23 2.59 2.26 -4.45
N PHE A 24 2.81 1.40 -5.44
CA PHE A 24 3.78 0.32 -5.40
C PHE A 24 5.08 0.76 -6.04
N LEU A 25 6.20 0.45 -5.40
CA LEU A 25 7.54 0.76 -5.88
C LEU A 25 8.38 -0.51 -5.95
N VAL A 26 8.88 -0.83 -7.15
CA VAL A 26 9.71 -2.02 -7.38
C VAL A 26 11.04 -1.57 -7.99
N PRO A 27 12.18 -1.75 -7.30
CA PRO A 27 13.49 -1.42 -7.83
C PRO A 27 13.92 -2.44 -8.90
N VAL A 28 14.40 -1.93 -10.03
CA VAL A 28 14.89 -2.72 -11.17
C VAL A 28 16.41 -2.66 -11.20
N PHE A 29 17.03 -3.82 -11.38
CA PHE A 29 18.48 -4.00 -11.36
C PHE A 29 18.98 -4.62 -12.66
N HIS A 30 20.20 -4.28 -13.05
CA HIS A 30 20.98 -4.93 -14.10
C HIS A 30 22.43 -5.06 -13.63
N GLU A 31 23.04 -6.23 -13.79
CA GLU A 31 24.42 -6.49 -13.35
C GLU A 31 24.72 -6.05 -11.91
N HIS A 32 23.75 -6.26 -11.00
CA HIS A 32 23.80 -5.86 -9.58
C HIS A 32 23.76 -4.35 -9.30
N GLU A 33 23.58 -3.52 -10.31
CA GLU A 33 23.36 -2.07 -10.16
C GLU A 33 21.86 -1.73 -10.23
N HIS A 34 21.43 -0.81 -9.36
CA HIS A 34 20.07 -0.27 -9.42
C HIS A 34 19.98 0.70 -10.59
N LEU A 35 19.10 0.42 -11.56
CA LEU A 35 18.93 1.28 -12.74
C LEU A 35 17.84 2.32 -12.53
N PHE A 36 16.66 1.87 -12.10
CA PHE A 36 15.49 2.70 -11.88
C PHE A 36 14.48 1.97 -10.99
N THR A 37 13.41 2.68 -10.61
CA THR A 37 12.30 2.12 -9.85
C THR A 37 11.02 2.26 -10.67
N THR A 38 10.34 1.15 -10.92
CA THR A 38 9.00 1.21 -11.52
C THR A 38 7.98 1.57 -10.45
N VAL A 39 7.00 2.38 -10.83
CA VAL A 39 5.94 2.82 -9.94
C VAL A 39 4.60 2.54 -10.58
N VAL A 40 3.70 1.94 -9.81
CA VAL A 40 2.29 1.75 -10.18
C VAL A 40 1.44 2.34 -9.07
N LYS A 41 0.43 3.13 -9.45
CA LYS A 41 -0.55 3.68 -8.52
C LYS A 41 -1.94 3.16 -8.87
N THR A 42 -2.65 2.63 -7.88
CA THR A 42 -4.00 2.09 -8.03
C THR A 42 -4.91 2.61 -6.92
N HIS A 43 -6.16 2.87 -7.28
CA HIS A 43 -7.17 3.25 -6.30
C HIS A 43 -7.87 1.99 -5.79
N GLN A 44 -7.81 1.77 -4.48
CA GLN A 44 -8.42 0.63 -3.81
C GLN A 44 -9.90 0.92 -3.52
N ALA A 45 -10.76 -0.09 -3.64
CA ALA A 45 -12.18 0.06 -3.30
C ALA A 45 -12.45 0.12 -1.78
N ASP A 46 -11.53 -0.40 -0.97
CA ASP A 46 -11.55 -0.28 0.49
C ASP A 46 -10.10 -0.25 1.01
N CYS A 47 -9.81 0.74 1.87
CA CYS A 47 -8.50 0.98 2.47
C CYS A 47 -8.51 0.84 4.01
N GLY A 48 -9.58 0.29 4.57
CA GLY A 48 -9.74 0.04 6.00
C GLY A 48 -10.27 1.24 6.79
N ASN A 49 -10.82 2.27 6.14
CA ASN A 49 -11.45 3.41 6.81
C ASN A 49 -12.45 3.00 7.91
N SER A 50 -12.71 3.86 8.88
CA SER A 50 -13.61 3.67 10.02
C SER A 50 -15.06 3.49 9.59
N VAL A 51 -15.46 4.09 8.47
CA VAL A 51 -16.74 3.88 7.78
C VAL A 51 -16.52 3.36 6.34
N PRO A 52 -17.53 2.72 5.70
CA PRO A 52 -17.38 2.09 4.38
C PRO A 52 -17.31 3.12 3.23
N THR A 53 -16.19 3.83 3.13
CA THR A 53 -15.88 4.83 2.10
C THR A 53 -14.37 4.90 1.89
N THR A 54 -13.91 5.37 0.73
CA THR A 54 -12.51 5.74 0.50
C THR A 54 -12.24 7.23 0.80
N TYR A 55 -13.30 8.00 1.10
CA TYR A 55 -13.28 9.42 1.44
C TYR A 55 -14.24 9.71 2.59
N PHE A 56 -13.74 9.77 3.83
CA PHE A 56 -14.58 10.07 5.00
C PHE A 56 -14.66 11.59 5.22
N ALA A 57 -15.59 12.24 4.53
CA ALA A 57 -15.71 13.71 4.52
C ALA A 57 -15.89 14.38 5.89
N ALA A 58 -16.37 13.65 6.90
CA ALA A 58 -16.55 14.18 8.26
C ALA A 58 -15.38 13.88 9.20
N ALA A 59 -14.32 13.19 8.72
CA ALA A 59 -13.12 12.98 9.50
C ALA A 59 -12.35 14.30 9.67
N THR A 60 -11.87 14.56 10.89
CA THR A 60 -11.05 15.74 11.21
C THR A 60 -9.56 15.50 10.96
N ASP A 61 -9.15 14.23 10.97
CA ASP A 61 -7.77 13.80 10.76
C ASP A 61 -7.71 12.35 10.27
N VAL A 62 -6.51 11.91 9.87
CA VAL A 62 -6.27 10.56 9.36
C VAL A 62 -6.56 9.46 10.40
N TYR A 63 -6.46 9.76 11.69
CA TYR A 63 -6.72 8.78 12.75
C TYR A 63 -8.22 8.50 12.87
N GLN A 64 -9.05 9.52 12.68
CA GLN A 64 -10.50 9.38 12.56
C GLN A 64 -10.91 8.70 11.24
N GLU A 65 -10.20 8.98 10.14
CA GLU A 65 -10.38 8.21 8.90
C GLU A 65 -10.18 6.72 9.17
N GLY A 66 -9.13 6.34 9.92
CA GLY A 66 -8.94 4.98 10.40
C GLY A 66 -8.46 3.97 9.35
N SER A 67 -8.09 4.46 8.17
CA SER A 67 -7.41 3.68 7.12
C SER A 67 -6.10 3.08 7.60
N LEU A 68 -5.70 1.97 6.96
CA LEU A 68 -4.34 1.49 7.08
C LEU A 68 -3.39 2.44 6.32
N ILE A 69 -2.35 2.91 6.99
CA ILE A 69 -1.33 3.77 6.40
C ILE A 69 0.00 2.99 6.31
N PHE A 70 0.55 2.96 5.10
CA PHE A 70 1.78 2.29 4.71
C PHE A 70 2.79 3.38 4.29
N PRO A 71 3.68 3.84 5.17
CA PRO A 71 4.66 4.86 4.83
C PRO A 71 5.90 4.25 4.15
N CYS A 72 5.75 3.82 2.89
CA CYS A 72 6.83 3.22 2.09
C CYS A 72 7.43 1.97 2.77
N ILE A 73 6.57 1.06 3.21
CA ILE A 73 7.00 -0.18 3.87
C ILE A 73 7.35 -1.24 2.82
N ARG A 74 8.28 -2.14 3.15
CA ARG A 74 8.58 -3.29 2.28
C ARG A 74 7.48 -4.35 2.44
N ILE A 75 6.87 -4.73 1.32
CA ILE A 75 5.79 -5.72 1.25
C ILE A 75 6.23 -7.03 0.60
N GLN A 76 7.38 -7.03 -0.09
CA GLN A 76 7.97 -8.21 -0.71
C GLN A 76 9.48 -8.20 -0.47
N GLU A 77 10.06 -9.37 -0.18
CA GLU A 77 11.51 -9.62 -0.11
C GLU A 77 11.81 -10.93 -0.84
N ASP A 78 12.89 -10.96 -1.64
CA ASP A 78 13.30 -12.14 -2.42
C ASP A 78 12.15 -12.77 -3.24
N PHE A 79 11.34 -11.92 -3.88
CA PHE A 79 10.18 -12.31 -4.70
C PHE A 79 9.07 -13.03 -3.90
N LYS A 80 9.01 -12.83 -2.59
CA LYS A 80 7.98 -13.39 -1.72
C LYS A 80 7.32 -12.31 -0.89
N ASP A 81 5.99 -12.41 -0.79
CA ASP A 81 5.20 -11.51 0.04
C ASP A 81 5.59 -11.60 1.52
N CYS A 82 5.51 -10.46 2.18
CA CYS A 82 5.51 -10.37 3.63
C CYS A 82 4.14 -10.82 4.15
N GLU A 83 3.99 -12.12 4.39
CA GLU A 83 2.72 -12.77 4.79
C GLU A 83 2.03 -12.12 5.99
N ASP A 84 2.78 -11.55 6.93
CA ASP A 84 2.23 -10.86 8.08
C ASP A 84 1.52 -9.55 7.69
N ILE A 85 2.06 -8.82 6.71
CA ILE A 85 1.42 -7.60 6.17
C ILE A 85 0.13 -8.00 5.45
N VAL A 86 0.20 -9.00 4.57
CA VAL A 86 -0.97 -9.53 3.84
C VAL A 86 -2.05 -9.98 4.82
N ARG A 87 -1.67 -10.72 5.88
CA ARG A 87 -2.59 -11.19 6.92
C ARG A 87 -3.24 -10.03 7.68
N MET A 88 -2.47 -9.00 8.04
CA MET A 88 -3.00 -7.80 8.69
C MET A 88 -4.00 -7.06 7.80
N CYS A 89 -3.66 -6.83 6.53
CA CYS A 89 -4.53 -6.15 5.58
C CYS A 89 -5.83 -6.92 5.36
N ARG A 90 -5.74 -8.23 5.10
CA ARG A 90 -6.91 -9.10 4.90
C ARG A 90 -7.82 -9.14 6.13
N SER A 91 -7.27 -9.00 7.33
CA SER A 91 -8.08 -8.95 8.56
C SER A 91 -8.77 -7.60 8.76
N ARG A 92 -8.25 -6.53 8.17
CA ARG A 92 -8.63 -5.15 8.55
C ARG A 92 -9.36 -4.38 7.45
N ILE A 93 -9.38 -4.90 6.23
CA ILE A 93 -10.09 -4.38 5.06
C ILE A 93 -11.38 -5.19 4.85
N ARG A 94 -12.51 -4.54 4.53
CA ARG A 94 -13.84 -5.20 4.51
C ARG A 94 -14.03 -6.12 3.31
N ILE A 95 -13.40 -5.81 2.19
CA ILE A 95 -13.43 -6.60 0.95
C ILE A 95 -12.04 -7.17 0.64
N PRO A 96 -11.51 -8.05 1.50
CA PRO A 96 -10.10 -8.46 1.46
C PRO A 96 -9.74 -9.27 0.21
N GLY A 97 -10.70 -9.95 -0.41
CA GLY A 97 -10.48 -10.69 -1.65
C GLY A 97 -10.24 -9.79 -2.85
N GLN A 98 -10.95 -8.66 -2.94
CA GLN A 98 -10.72 -7.68 -3.99
C GLN A 98 -9.41 -6.92 -3.74
N TRP A 99 -9.20 -6.46 -2.50
CA TRP A 99 -7.95 -5.81 -2.12
C TRP A 99 -6.73 -6.66 -2.46
N TYR A 100 -6.75 -7.97 -2.14
CA TYR A 100 -5.64 -8.87 -2.48
C TYR A 100 -5.49 -9.13 -3.98
N GLY A 101 -6.56 -8.94 -4.77
CA GLY A 101 -6.47 -9.04 -6.23
C GLY A 101 -5.85 -7.80 -6.89
N ASP A 102 -5.98 -6.63 -6.25
CA ASP A 102 -5.39 -5.36 -6.69
C ASP A 102 -3.98 -5.10 -6.09
N TYR A 103 -3.64 -5.82 -5.02
CA TYR A 103 -2.33 -5.84 -4.34
C TYR A 103 -1.30 -6.64 -5.14
#